data_AF-A0A965Y7B8-F1
#
_entry.id   AF-A0A965Y7B8-F1
#
_cell.length_a   1.000
_cell.length_b   1.000
_cell.length_c   1.000
_cell.angle_alpha   90.00
_cell.angle_beta   90.00
_cell.angle_gamma   90.00
#
_symmetry.space_group_name_H-M   'P 1'
#
loop_
_entity.id
_entity.type
_entity.pdbx_description
1 polymer ?
#
loop_
_entity_poly.entity_id
_entity_poly.type
_entity_poly.pdbx_seq_one_letter_code
_entity_poly.pdbx_strand_id
1 'polypeptide(L)'
;MKRFLLFCASVVFCVQAFALPVPAAKDEWISYGNARFGYSMEYPDIFTSLEEPDNGDGIWLKTKGEKYALTISGGFNVLGEDGEGRLQARLREVAHIVPGSEAAGPGWYRVV
;
A
#
# COMPACT_ATOMS: atom_id res chain seq x y z
N MET A 1 -19.23 19.34 56.47
CA MET A 1 -19.96 18.45 55.54
C MET A 1 -20.09 19.03 54.13
N LYS A 2 -20.67 20.24 53.94
CA LYS A 2 -20.82 20.87 52.60
C LYS A 2 -19.50 21.11 51.82
N ARG A 3 -18.40 21.46 52.51
CA ARG A 3 -17.08 21.73 51.89
C ARG A 3 -16.31 20.46 51.45
N PHE A 4 -16.61 19.31 52.06
CA PHE A 4 -15.98 18.02 51.70
C PHE A 4 -16.70 17.37 50.51
N LEU A 5 -18.02 17.52 50.44
CA LEU A 5 -18.85 17.14 49.28
C LEU A 5 -18.51 17.95 48.01
N LEU A 6 -18.15 19.24 48.16
CA LEU A 6 -17.70 20.10 47.06
C LEU A 6 -16.33 19.67 46.49
N PHE A 7 -15.46 19.07 47.30
CA PHE A 7 -14.14 18.59 46.88
C PHE A 7 -14.20 17.25 46.14
N CYS A 8 -15.13 16.36 46.52
CA CYS A 8 -15.36 15.11 45.78
C CYS A 8 -16.03 15.36 44.42
N ALA A 9 -16.92 16.36 44.33
CA ALA A 9 -17.56 16.72 43.06
C ALA A 9 -16.56 17.31 42.04
N SER A 10 -15.54 18.06 42.49
CA SER A 10 -14.53 18.64 41.59
C SER A 10 -13.51 17.61 41.08
N VAL A 11 -13.12 16.64 41.90
CA VAL A 11 -12.20 15.56 41.47
C VAL A 11 -12.89 14.61 40.48
N VAL A 12 -14.18 14.30 40.68
CA VAL A 12 -14.96 13.48 39.72
C VAL A 12 -15.13 14.19 38.37
N PHE A 13 -15.30 15.52 38.37
CA PHE A 13 -15.42 16.31 37.13
C PHE A 13 -14.08 16.41 36.37
N CYS A 14 -12.94 16.51 37.07
CA CYS A 14 -11.61 16.52 36.45
C CYS A 14 -11.20 15.16 35.86
N VAL A 15 -11.62 14.03 36.47
CA VAL A 15 -11.30 12.69 35.93
C VAL A 15 -12.16 12.35 34.70
N GLN A 16 -13.40 12.84 34.61
CA GLN A 16 -14.24 12.68 33.41
C GLN A 16 -13.78 13.50 32.20
N ALA A 17 -13.06 14.61 32.43
CA ALA A 17 -12.56 15.45 31.35
C ALA A 17 -11.43 14.82 30.50
N PHE A 18 -10.75 13.78 31.01
CA PHE A 18 -9.65 13.10 30.31
C PHE A 18 -10.06 11.87 29.49
N ALA A 19 -11.34 11.49 29.51
CA ALA A 19 -11.85 10.33 28.78
C ALA A 19 -12.75 10.72 27.58
N LEU A 20 -12.54 11.90 26.99
CA LEU A 20 -13.18 12.21 25.72
C LEU A 20 -12.52 11.31 24.66
N PRO A 21 -13.27 10.40 24.01
CA PRO A 21 -12.74 9.65 22.89
C PRO A 21 -12.32 10.68 21.83
N VAL A 22 -11.01 10.79 21.59
CA VAL A 22 -10.52 11.46 20.40
C VAL A 22 -11.17 10.72 19.24
N PRO A 23 -11.99 11.37 18.40
CA PRO A 23 -12.52 10.70 17.23
C PRO A 23 -11.29 10.24 16.44
N ALA A 24 -11.13 8.92 16.33
CA ALA A 24 -10.17 8.37 15.38
C ALA A 24 -10.50 9.00 14.03
N ALA A 25 -9.50 9.59 13.38
CA ALA A 25 -9.68 10.08 12.03
C ALA A 25 -10.31 8.95 11.23
N LYS A 26 -11.49 9.21 10.67
CA LYS A 26 -12.18 8.21 9.87
C LYS A 26 -11.30 7.99 8.65
N ASP A 27 -10.74 6.78 8.48
CA ASP A 27 -9.96 6.47 7.29
C ASP A 27 -10.88 6.64 6.08
N GLU A 28 -10.67 7.70 5.31
CA GLU A 28 -11.40 7.91 4.07
C GLU A 28 -10.70 7.11 2.97
N TRP A 29 -11.47 6.22 2.35
CA TRP A 29 -11.00 5.36 1.27
C TRP A 29 -11.50 5.92 -0.06
N ILE A 30 -10.60 5.98 -1.03
CA ILE A 30 -10.88 6.45 -2.39
C ILE A 30 -10.95 5.23 -3.31
N SER A 31 -12.04 5.12 -4.07
CA SER A 31 -12.18 4.08 -5.09
C SER A 31 -11.49 4.46 -6.40
N TYR A 32 -10.67 3.54 -6.93
CA TYR A 32 -10.13 3.58 -8.28
C TYR A 32 -10.69 2.42 -9.10
N GLY A 33 -10.97 2.68 -10.38
CA GLY A 33 -11.39 1.67 -11.35
C GLY A 33 -10.58 1.79 -12.62
N ASN A 34 -10.13 0.65 -13.15
CA ASN A 34 -9.46 0.57 -14.44
C ASN A 34 -10.39 -0.15 -15.43
N ALA A 35 -10.98 0.60 -16.36
CA ALA A 35 -11.93 0.05 -17.33
C ALA A 35 -11.28 -0.90 -18.35
N ARG A 36 -9.97 -0.74 -18.63
CA ARG A 36 -9.25 -1.56 -19.61
C ARG A 36 -9.12 -3.01 -19.14
N PHE A 37 -8.83 -3.21 -17.87
CA PHE A 37 -8.66 -4.53 -17.26
C PHE A 37 -9.84 -4.96 -16.38
N GLY A 38 -10.84 -4.09 -16.18
CA GLY A 38 -12.08 -4.40 -15.48
C GLY A 38 -11.93 -4.61 -13.97
N TYR A 39 -10.88 -4.05 -13.36
CA TYR A 39 -10.67 -4.14 -11.91
C TYR A 39 -10.98 -2.81 -11.20
N SER A 40 -11.26 -2.91 -9.90
CA SER A 40 -11.32 -1.77 -8.98
C SER A 40 -10.57 -2.07 -7.69
N MET A 41 -10.11 -1.02 -7.02
CA MET A 41 -9.41 -1.08 -5.74
C MET A 41 -9.72 0.17 -4.92
N GLU A 42 -9.75 0.04 -3.60
CA GLU A 42 -9.77 1.19 -2.69
C GLU A 42 -8.37 1.46 -2.14
N TYR A 43 -8.00 2.73 -2.02
CA TYR A 43 -6.76 3.15 -1.37
C TYR A 43 -7.03 4.28 -0.37
N PRO A 44 -6.20 4.44 0.68
CA PRO A 44 -6.41 5.49 1.67
C PRO A 44 -6.17 6.89 1.09
N ASP A 45 -6.91 7.88 1.57
CA ASP A 45 -6.82 9.30 1.16
C ASP A 45 -5.46 9.98 1.43
N ILE A 46 -4.54 9.31 2.14
CA ILE A 46 -3.16 9.78 2.35
C ILE A 46 -2.39 9.98 1.04
N PHE A 47 -2.80 9.28 -0.02
CA PHE A 47 -2.21 9.39 -1.36
C PHE A 47 -2.83 10.56 -2.13
N THR A 48 -2.13 11.70 -2.12
CA THR A 48 -2.64 12.96 -2.67
C THR A 48 -2.12 13.27 -4.08
N SER A 49 -1.06 12.59 -4.53
CA SER A 49 -0.50 12.75 -5.88
C SER A 49 -0.84 11.51 -6.70
N LEU A 50 -1.36 11.75 -7.90
CA LEU A 50 -1.91 10.75 -8.80
C LEU A 50 -1.36 10.97 -10.21
N GLU A 51 -0.85 9.91 -10.80
CA GLU A 51 -0.35 9.88 -12.17
C GLU A 51 -0.87 8.61 -12.85
N GLU A 52 -1.41 8.74 -14.06
CA GLU A 52 -1.79 7.60 -14.89
C GLU A 52 -0.66 7.34 -15.89
N PRO A 53 -0.17 6.10 -16.02
CA PRO A 53 0.84 5.78 -17.01
C PRO A 53 0.25 5.88 -18.42
N ASP A 54 1.06 6.25 -19.41
CA ASP A 54 0.63 6.43 -20.82
C ASP A 54 -0.03 5.18 -21.43
N ASN A 55 0.33 3.99 -20.94
CA ASN A 55 -0.27 2.74 -21.39
C ASN A 55 -1.67 2.50 -20.80
N GLY A 56 -2.10 3.25 -19.78
CA GLY A 56 -3.39 3.07 -19.11
C GLY A 56 -3.48 1.79 -18.27
N ASP A 57 -2.34 1.20 -17.89
CA ASP A 57 -2.34 -0.06 -17.14
C ASP A 57 -2.73 0.10 -15.68
N GLY A 58 -2.84 1.33 -15.17
CA GLY A 58 -3.26 1.55 -13.81
C GLY A 58 -3.03 2.97 -13.33
N ILE A 59 -2.47 3.10 -12.12
CA ILE A 59 -2.28 4.38 -11.45
C ILE A 59 -1.06 4.35 -10.52
N TRP A 60 -0.34 5.46 -10.46
CA TRP A 60 0.77 5.69 -9.55
C TRP A 60 0.37 6.75 -8.53
N LEU A 61 0.46 6.36 -7.26
CA LEU A 61 -0.01 7.14 -6.13
C LEU A 61 1.16 7.47 -5.22
N LYS A 62 1.25 8.73 -4.77
CA LYS A 62 2.26 9.17 -3.81
C LYS A 62 1.65 10.00 -2.69
N THR A 63 2.19 9.84 -1.50
CA THR A 63 1.87 10.74 -0.37
C THR A 63 2.57 12.08 -0.52
N LYS A 64 2.07 13.12 0.14
CA LYS A 64 2.78 14.40 0.25
C LYS A 64 4.22 14.20 0.77
N GLY A 65 5.20 14.77 0.06
CA GLY A 65 6.62 14.60 0.38
C GLY A 65 7.20 13.22 0.00
N GLU A 66 6.48 12.43 -0.83
CA GLU A 66 6.95 11.19 -1.46
C GLU A 66 7.44 10.08 -0.51
N LYS A 67 7.02 10.12 0.76
CA LYS A 67 7.41 9.11 1.75
C LYS A 67 6.93 7.70 1.40
N TYR A 68 5.72 7.59 0.85
CA TYR A 68 5.15 6.33 0.40
C TYR A 68 4.69 6.44 -1.05
N ALA A 69 4.84 5.34 -1.77
CA ALA A 69 4.38 5.17 -3.14
C ALA A 69 3.57 3.88 -3.25
N LEU A 70 2.49 3.92 -4.00
CA LEU A 70 1.64 2.79 -4.32
C LEU A 70 1.44 2.76 -5.84
N THR A 71 1.81 1.63 -6.46
CA THR A 71 1.58 1.38 -7.89
C THR A 71 0.53 0.29 -8.01
N ILE A 72 -0.52 0.60 -8.76
CA ILE A 72 -1.58 -0.35 -9.09
C ILE A 72 -1.52 -0.54 -10.61
N SER A 73 -1.53 -1.78 -11.07
CA SER A 73 -1.47 -2.11 -12.50
C SER A 73 -2.24 -3.40 -12.79
N GLY A 74 -2.87 -3.47 -13.96
CA GLY A 74 -3.56 -4.65 -14.47
C GLY A 74 -2.83 -5.27 -15.67
N GLY A 75 -3.09 -6.56 -15.89
CA GLY A 75 -2.58 -7.30 -17.03
C GLY A 75 -3.45 -8.53 -17.32
N PHE A 76 -3.62 -8.87 -18.59
CA PHE A 76 -4.29 -10.11 -18.97
C PHE A 76 -3.33 -11.29 -18.86
N ASN A 77 -3.78 -12.38 -18.25
CA ASN A 77 -3.07 -13.64 -18.24
C ASN A 77 -3.27 -14.38 -19.58
N VAL A 78 -2.63 -13.89 -20.64
CA VAL A 78 -2.75 -14.43 -22.00
C VAL A 78 -2.23 -15.86 -22.15
N LEU A 79 -1.35 -16.28 -21.24
CA LEU A 79 -0.76 -17.62 -21.23
C LEU A 79 -1.53 -18.62 -20.37
N GLY A 80 -2.59 -18.17 -19.67
CA GLY A 80 -3.39 -19.03 -18.80
C GLY A 80 -2.61 -19.60 -17.60
N GLU A 81 -1.53 -18.94 -17.19
CA GLU A 81 -0.68 -19.41 -16.09
C GLU A 81 -1.38 -19.23 -14.74
N ASP A 82 -1.39 -20.27 -13.92
CA ASP A 82 -1.78 -20.14 -12.52
C ASP A 82 -0.56 -19.83 -11.63
N GLY A 83 -0.80 -19.60 -10.33
CA GLY A 83 0.27 -19.27 -9.39
C GLY A 83 1.34 -20.36 -9.31
N GLU A 84 0.93 -21.63 -9.35
CA GLU A 84 1.84 -22.78 -9.33
C GLU A 84 2.69 -22.83 -10.60
N GLY A 85 2.07 -22.69 -11.77
CA GLY A 85 2.74 -22.66 -13.06
C GLY A 85 3.77 -21.54 -13.15
N ARG A 86 3.44 -20.34 -12.66
CA ARG A 86 4.37 -19.20 -12.59
C ARG A 86 5.53 -19.48 -11.66
N LEU A 87 5.28 -20.07 -10.49
CA LEU A 87 6.33 -20.45 -9.56
C LEU A 87 7.27 -21.49 -10.19
N GLN A 88 6.73 -22.55 -10.76
CA GLN A 88 7.52 -23.60 -11.41
C GLN A 88 8.32 -23.08 -12.60
N ALA A 89 7.75 -22.19 -13.41
CA ALA A 89 8.46 -21.52 -14.50
C ALA A 89 9.63 -20.68 -13.98
N ARG A 90 9.41 -19.89 -12.92
CA ARG A 90 10.48 -19.12 -12.29
C ARG A 90 11.55 -19.98 -11.64
N LEU A 91 11.20 -21.08 -10.96
CA LEU A 91 12.17 -22.01 -10.39
C LEU A 91 13.05 -22.65 -11.47
N ARG A 92 12.47 -23.00 -12.62
CA ARG A 92 13.25 -23.46 -13.79
C ARG A 92 14.19 -22.36 -14.28
N GLU A 93 13.69 -21.15 -14.51
CA GLU A 93 14.50 -20.03 -15.00
C GLU A 93 15.63 -19.64 -14.06
N VAL A 94 15.40 -19.60 -12.73
CA VAL A 94 16.41 -19.24 -11.74
C VAL A 94 17.57 -20.23 -11.74
N ALA A 95 17.34 -21.51 -12.03
CA ALA A 95 18.40 -22.50 -12.17
C ALA A 95 19.37 -22.19 -13.34
N HIS A 96 18.92 -21.36 -14.29
CA HIS A 96 19.69 -20.88 -15.44
C HIS A 96 20.31 -19.50 -15.21
N ILE A 97 20.08 -18.86 -14.06
CA ILE A 97 20.69 -17.57 -13.74
C ILE A 97 22.10 -17.80 -13.18
N VAL A 98 23.10 -17.31 -13.89
CA VAL A 98 24.52 -17.38 -13.50
C VAL A 98 25.13 -15.98 -13.42
N PRO A 99 26.22 -15.78 -12.67
CA PRO A 99 26.97 -14.53 -12.73
C PRO A 99 27.29 -14.15 -14.18
N GLY A 100 27.22 -12.86 -14.48
CA GLY A 100 27.56 -12.30 -15.77
C GLY A 100 29.02 -12.59 -16.13
N SER A 101 29.36 -12.48 -17.42
CA SER A 101 30.75 -12.54 -17.84
C SER A 101 31.51 -11.31 -17.35
N GLU A 102 32.85 -11.32 -17.46
CA GLU A 102 33.70 -10.15 -17.16
C GLU A 102 33.27 -8.90 -17.93
N ALA A 103 32.65 -9.05 -19.11
CA ALA A 103 32.15 -7.95 -19.92
C ALA A 103 30.82 -7.35 -19.43
N ALA A 104 30.07 -8.02 -18.55
CA ALA A 104 28.80 -7.53 -18.02
C ALA A 104 28.98 -6.49 -16.90
N GLY A 105 30.17 -6.42 -16.30
CA GLY A 105 30.44 -5.57 -15.14
C GLY A 105 30.04 -6.20 -13.80
N PRO A 106 30.49 -5.63 -12.68
CA PRO A 106 30.24 -6.19 -11.35
C PRO A 106 28.75 -6.16 -10.98
N GLY A 107 28.24 -7.25 -10.40
CA GLY A 107 26.86 -7.35 -9.92
C GLY A 107 25.82 -7.74 -10.97
N TRP A 108 26.25 -8.05 -12.20
CA TRP A 108 25.36 -8.49 -13.27
C TRP A 108 25.23 -10.02 -13.31
N TYR A 109 24.05 -10.48 -13.71
CA TYR A 109 23.72 -11.89 -13.92
C TYR A 109 23.16 -12.08 -15.34
N ARG A 110 23.29 -13.29 -15.88
CA ARG A 110 22.72 -13.67 -17.18
C ARG A 110 21.96 -14.98 -17.07
N VAL A 111 21.04 -15.20 -18.00
CA VAL A 111 20.33 -16.48 -18.17
C VAL A 111 21.11 -17.32 -19.19
N VAL A 112 21.41 -18.60 -18.88
CA VAL A 112 22.15 -19.55 -19.74
C VAL A 112 21.42 -20.86 -20.01
#